data_AF-A0A7S4B2D2-F1
#
_entry.id   AF-A0A7S4B2D2-F1
#
_cell.length_a   1.000
_cell.length_b   1.000
_cell.length_c   1.000
_cell.angle_alpha   90.00
_cell.angle_beta   90.00
_cell.angle_gamma   90.00
#
_symmetry.space_group_name_H-M   'P 1'
#
loop_
_entity.id
_entity.type
_entity.pdbx_description
1 polymer ?
#
loop_
_entity_poly.entity_id
_entity_poly.type
_entity_poly.pdbx_seq_one_letter_code
_entity_poly.pdbx_strand_id
1 'polypeptide(L)'
;DLFKALAPACLLRVDSFTGPQLAQTAWGYARAGHKSQPLFDAIASTATDRLNQFNSHTITLIARAFARAGYRSPCLFDGIAAEVAPRAAHLDAACLAGTAWAFAKAGH
;
A
#
# COMPACT_ATOMS: atom_id res chain seq x y z
N ASP A 1 -17.18 -11.67 12.63
CA ASP A 1 -16.11 -10.66 12.52
C ASP A 1 -16.16 -10.08 11.11
N LEU A 2 -16.38 -8.77 10.98
CA LEU A 2 -16.59 -8.10 9.70
C LEU A 2 -15.37 -8.22 8.76
N PHE A 3 -14.15 -8.05 9.28
CA PHE A 3 -12.94 -8.12 8.47
C PHE A 3 -12.68 -9.53 7.94
N LYS A 4 -13.03 -10.57 8.72
CA LYS A 4 -12.96 -11.97 8.22
C LYS A 4 -13.92 -12.22 7.05
N ALA A 5 -15.10 -11.61 7.06
CA ALA A 5 -16.08 -11.75 5.99
C ALA A 5 -15.73 -10.90 4.75
N LEU A 6 -15.14 -9.72 4.95
CA LEU A 6 -14.72 -8.84 3.86
C LEU A 6 -13.51 -9.37 3.09
N ALA A 7 -12.58 -10.07 3.75
CA ALA A 7 -11.34 -10.53 3.13
C ALA A 7 -11.55 -11.34 1.83
N PRO A 8 -12.37 -12.41 1.81
CA PRO A 8 -12.63 -13.14 0.58
C PRO A 8 -13.35 -12.30 -0.49
N ALA A 9 -14.26 -11.40 -0.09
CA ALA A 9 -14.96 -10.53 -1.02
C ALA A 9 -14.03 -9.50 -1.68
N CYS A 10 -13.08 -8.95 -0.92
CA CYS A 10 -12.03 -8.07 -1.43
C CYS A 10 -11.09 -8.83 -2.37
N LEU A 11 -10.66 -10.03 -1.98
CA LEU A 11 -9.76 -10.87 -2.79
C LEU A 11 -10.32 -11.15 -4.19
N LEU A 12 -11.60 -11.48 -4.29
CA LEU A 12 -12.26 -11.76 -5.57
C LEU A 12 -12.34 -10.54 -6.51
N ARG A 13 -12.14 -9.32 -5.99
CA ARG A 13 -12.36 -8.06 -6.72
C ARG A 13 -11.15 -7.14 -6.71
N VAL A 14 -10.04 -7.54 -6.10
CA VAL A 14 -8.86 -6.70 -5.88
C VAL A 14 -8.31 -6.12 -7.18
N ASP A 15 -8.37 -6.88 -8.27
CA ASP A 15 -7.92 -6.42 -9.59
C ASP A 15 -8.82 -5.33 -10.18
N SER A 16 -10.07 -5.21 -9.73
CA SER A 16 -10.98 -4.13 -10.15
C SER A 16 -10.83 -2.87 -9.30
N PHE A 17 -10.03 -2.90 -8.23
CA PHE A 17 -9.88 -1.75 -7.34
C PHE A 17 -9.04 -0.65 -7.99
N THR A 18 -9.45 0.59 -7.75
CA THR A 18 -8.63 1.77 -8.02
C THR A 18 -7.50 1.88 -6.99
N GLY A 19 -6.46 2.65 -7.31
CA GLY A 19 -5.36 2.92 -6.37
C GLY A 19 -5.84 3.35 -4.97
N PRO A 20 -6.75 4.34 -4.84
CA PRO A 20 -7.32 4.72 -3.56
C PRO A 20 -8.07 3.59 -2.83
N GLN A 21 -8.77 2.71 -3.56
CA GLN A 21 -9.48 1.57 -2.97
C GLN A 21 -8.50 0.49 -2.45
N LEU A 22 -7.42 0.22 -3.18
CA LEU A 22 -6.33 -0.64 -2.71
C LEU A 22 -5.70 -0.06 -1.42
N ALA A 23 -5.37 1.23 -1.44
CA ALA A 23 -4.75 1.92 -0.33
C ALA A 23 -5.65 1.93 0.93
N GLN A 24 -6.93 2.27 0.77
CA GLN A 24 -7.89 2.28 1.88
C GLN A 24 -8.15 0.88 2.43
N THR A 25 -8.22 -0.14 1.57
CA THR A 25 -8.40 -1.53 2.00
C THR A 25 -7.20 -1.98 2.83
N ALA A 26 -5.97 -1.83 2.31
CA ALA A 26 -4.76 -2.17 3.05
C ALA A 26 -4.68 -1.41 4.40
N TRP A 27 -4.97 -0.10 4.39
CA TRP A 27 -4.95 0.73 5.59
C TRP A 27 -6.01 0.29 6.62
N GLY A 28 -7.22 -0.05 6.18
CA GLY A 28 -8.29 -0.54 7.04
C GLY A 28 -7.89 -1.80 7.80
N TYR A 29 -7.36 -2.80 7.10
CA TYR A 29 -6.86 -4.04 7.72
C TYR A 29 -5.65 -3.77 8.64
N ALA A 30 -4.70 -2.94 8.19
CA ALA A 30 -3.54 -2.54 8.99
C ALA A 30 -3.93 -1.83 10.30
N ARG A 31 -4.93 -0.94 10.25
CA ARG A 31 -5.41 -0.20 11.42
C ARG A 31 -6.19 -1.10 12.37
N ALA A 32 -6.99 -2.02 11.84
CA ALA A 32 -7.78 -2.93 12.65
C ALA A 32 -6.95 -4.09 13.25
N GLY A 33 -5.68 -4.24 12.86
CA GLY A 33 -4.82 -5.33 13.32
C GLY A 33 -5.22 -6.70 12.76
N HIS A 34 -6.10 -6.73 11.76
CA HIS A 34 -6.53 -7.95 11.10
C HIS A 34 -5.48 -8.40 10.09
N LYS A 35 -4.84 -9.53 10.41
CA LYS A 35 -3.88 -10.18 9.53
C LYS A 35 -4.60 -10.96 8.44
N SER A 36 -4.39 -10.58 7.18
CA SER A 36 -4.86 -11.31 6.01
C SER A 36 -3.74 -11.33 4.96
N GLN A 37 -2.82 -12.29 5.08
CA GLN A 37 -1.68 -12.42 4.16
C GLN A 37 -2.12 -12.49 2.70
N PRO A 38 -3.13 -13.31 2.31
CA PRO A 38 -3.53 -13.38 0.91
C PRO A 38 -4.02 -12.04 0.36
N LEU A 39 -4.72 -11.24 1.18
CA LEU A 39 -5.22 -9.94 0.77
C LEU A 39 -4.08 -8.93 0.60
N PHE A 40 -3.10 -8.91 1.52
CA PHE A 40 -1.93 -8.05 1.38
C PHE A 40 -1.05 -8.45 0.18
N ASP A 41 -0.89 -9.74 -0.08
CA ASP A 41 -0.15 -10.24 -1.25
C ASP A 41 -0.85 -9.81 -2.55
N ALA A 42 -2.17 -9.97 -2.63
CA ALA A 42 -2.93 -9.56 -3.80
C ALA A 42 -2.88 -8.04 -4.01
N ILE A 43 -3.08 -7.25 -2.95
CA ILE A 43 -2.95 -5.79 -3.03
C ILE A 43 -1.53 -5.39 -3.46
N ALA A 44 -0.48 -6.05 -2.94
CA ALA A 44 0.89 -5.75 -3.31
C ALA A 44 1.14 -6.02 -4.80
N SER A 45 0.70 -7.16 -5.31
CA SER A 45 0.81 -7.50 -6.73
C SER A 45 0.08 -6.48 -7.59
N THR A 46 -1.22 -6.27 -7.36
CA THR A 46 -2.04 -5.34 -8.14
C THR A 46 -1.51 -3.91 -8.07
N ALA A 47 -1.01 -3.47 -6.91
CA ALA A 47 -0.43 -2.15 -6.75
C ALA A 47 0.88 -2.00 -7.51
N THR A 48 1.79 -2.97 -7.39
CA THR A 48 3.11 -2.96 -8.05
C THR A 48 2.97 -2.83 -9.56
N ASP A 49 2.02 -3.56 -10.17
CA ASP A 49 1.74 -3.52 -11.60
C ASP A 49 1.17 -2.18 -12.10
N ARG A 50 0.69 -1.33 -11.19
CA ARG A 50 -0.07 -0.10 -11.51
C ARG A 50 0.48 1.15 -10.83
N LEU A 51 1.67 1.09 -10.22
CA LEU A 51 2.24 2.22 -9.47
C LEU A 51 2.31 3.50 -10.31
N ASN A 52 2.67 3.38 -11.58
CA ASN A 52 2.75 4.49 -12.53
C ASN A 52 1.39 5.17 -12.82
N GLN A 53 0.27 4.53 -12.48
CA GLN A 53 -1.08 5.08 -12.63
C GLN A 53 -1.54 5.83 -11.37
N PHE A 54 -0.80 5.71 -10.27
CA PHE A 54 -1.21 6.25 -8.98
C PHE A 54 -0.58 7.63 -8.72
N ASN A 55 -1.35 8.48 -8.04
CA ASN A 55 -0.79 9.72 -7.51
C ASN A 55 0.04 9.45 -6.25
N SER A 56 0.89 10.42 -5.88
CA SER A 56 1.83 10.29 -4.77
C SER A 56 1.15 10.02 -3.43
N HIS A 57 -0.04 10.59 -3.19
CA HIS A 57 -0.80 10.34 -1.97
C HIS A 57 -1.24 8.89 -1.85
N THR A 58 -1.70 8.30 -2.95
CA THR A 58 -2.12 6.90 -3.00
C THR A 58 -0.94 5.97 -2.74
N ILE A 59 0.19 6.21 -3.42
CA ILE A 59 1.43 5.45 -3.22
C ILE A 59 1.89 5.54 -1.76
N THR A 60 1.92 6.76 -1.21
CA THR A 60 2.29 7.00 0.20
C THR A 60 1.38 6.23 1.16
N LEU A 61 0.06 6.23 0.91
CA LEU A 61 -0.90 5.53 1.78
C LEU A 61 -0.73 4.01 1.71
N ILE A 62 -0.45 3.45 0.52
CA ILE A 62 -0.11 2.03 0.36
C ILE A 62 1.14 1.70 1.18
N ALA A 63 2.24 2.44 0.99
CA ALA A 63 3.48 2.21 1.74
C ALA A 63 3.25 2.24 3.25
N ARG A 64 2.52 3.24 3.75
CA ARG A 64 2.18 3.38 5.17
C ARG A 64 1.31 2.24 5.69
N ALA A 65 0.37 1.74 4.88
CA ALA A 65 -0.48 0.61 5.26
C ALA A 65 0.35 -0.67 5.43
N PHE A 66 1.23 -0.99 4.48
CA PHE A 66 2.11 -2.16 4.56
C PHE A 66 3.09 -2.05 5.74
N ALA A 67 3.74 -0.90 5.89
CA ALA A 67 4.66 -0.64 6.99
C ALA A 67 3.97 -0.74 8.36
N ARG A 68 2.74 -0.20 8.49
CA ARG A 68 1.94 -0.30 9.73
C ARG A 68 1.54 -1.75 10.03
N ALA A 69 1.11 -2.48 9.01
CA ALA A 69 0.67 -3.86 9.16
C ALA A 69 1.82 -4.82 9.46
N GLY A 70 3.07 -4.40 9.22
CA GLY A 70 4.26 -5.23 9.38
C GLY A 70 4.40 -6.30 8.30
N TYR A 71 3.69 -6.12 7.17
CA TYR A 71 3.77 -7.02 6.02
C TYR A 71 4.96 -6.64 5.15
N ARG A 72 5.93 -7.54 5.04
CA ARG A 72 7.09 -7.37 4.16
C ARG A 72 6.68 -7.62 2.72
N SER A 73 6.89 -6.63 1.86
CA SER A 73 6.73 -6.75 0.42
C SER A 73 7.86 -6.00 -0.29
N PRO A 74 9.08 -6.59 -0.37
CA PRO A 74 10.24 -5.91 -0.95
C PRO A 74 9.96 -5.37 -2.35
N CYS A 75 9.37 -6.19 -3.24
CA CYS A 75 9.04 -5.78 -4.61
C CYS A 75 8.12 -4.55 -4.67
N LEU A 76 7.16 -4.44 -3.75
CA LEU A 76 6.29 -3.27 -3.67
C LEU A 76 7.08 -2.03 -3.24
N PHE A 77 7.92 -2.14 -2.20
CA PHE A 77 8.73 -1.01 -1.73
C PHE A 77 9.80 -0.59 -2.76
N ASP A 78 10.45 -1.54 -3.43
CA ASP A 78 11.38 -1.29 -4.54
C ASP A 78 10.66 -0.54 -5.68
N GLY A 79 9.48 -1.01 -6.07
CA GLY A 79 8.66 -0.35 -7.09
C GLY A 79 8.24 1.06 -6.67
N ILE A 80 7.85 1.25 -5.41
CA ILE A 80 7.51 2.58 -4.87
C ILE A 80 8.73 3.50 -4.90
N ALA A 81 9.91 3.00 -4.52
CA ALA A 81 11.13 3.78 -4.58
C ALA A 81 11.44 4.22 -6.01
N ALA A 82 11.34 3.30 -6.98
CA ALA A 82 11.56 3.59 -8.39
C ALA A 82 10.58 4.64 -8.95
N GLU A 83 9.30 4.60 -8.54
CA GLU A 83 8.28 5.55 -9.00
C GLU A 83 8.38 6.91 -8.28
N VAL A 84 8.69 6.93 -6.99
CA VAL A 84 8.65 8.15 -6.18
C VAL A 84 9.97 8.93 -6.22
N ALA A 85 11.13 8.26 -6.26
CA ALA A 85 12.43 8.90 -6.29
C ALA A 85 12.59 9.99 -7.39
N PRO A 86 12.23 9.75 -8.67
CA PRO A 86 12.35 10.79 -9.70
C PRO A 86 11.41 11.99 -9.47
N ARG A 87 10.36 11.81 -8.66
CA ARG A 87 9.32 12.83 -8.39
C ARG A 87 9.49 13.49 -7.03
N ALA A 88 10.52 13.12 -6.26
CA ALA A 88 10.70 13.53 -4.86
C ALA A 88 10.68 15.06 -4.68
N ALA A 89 11.31 15.81 -5.58
CA ALA A 89 11.34 17.28 -5.52
C ALA A 89 9.97 17.96 -5.72
N HIS A 90 8.98 17.23 -6.27
CA HIS A 90 7.64 17.73 -6.57
C HIS A 90 6.57 17.16 -5.64
N LEU A 91 6.96 16.34 -4.67
CA LEU A 91 6.05 15.84 -3.66
C LEU A 91 5.69 16.94 -2.67
N ASP A 92 4.46 16.91 -2.18
CA ASP A 92 4.09 17.73 -1.03
C ASP A 92 4.75 17.20 0.26
N ALA A 93 4.77 18.04 1.29
CA ALA A 93 5.39 17.70 2.57
C ALA A 93 4.78 16.44 3.21
N ALA A 94 3.47 16.22 3.01
CA ALA A 94 2.77 15.07 3.56
C ALA A 94 3.21 13.74 2.90
N CYS A 95 3.37 13.72 1.58
CA CYS A 95 3.86 12.57 0.83
C CYS A 95 5.33 12.27 1.17
N LEU A 96 6.18 13.30 1.26
CA LEU A 96 7.58 13.14 1.66
C LEU A 96 7.71 12.51 3.05
N ALA A 97 7.11 13.14 4.06
CA ALA A 97 7.16 12.65 5.44
C ALA A 97 6.52 11.26 5.57
N GLY A 98 5.39 11.02 4.88
CA GLY A 98 4.68 9.76 4.91
C GLY A 98 5.47 8.61 4.29
N THR A 99 6.14 8.87 3.16
CA THR A 99 6.97 7.87 2.46
C THR A 99 8.21 7.56 3.28
N ALA A 100 8.93 8.59 3.76
CA ALA A 100 10.11 8.40 4.61
C ALA A 100 9.79 7.59 5.87
N TRP A 101 8.68 7.89 6.55
CA TRP A 101 8.23 7.12 7.71
C TRP A 101 7.91 5.66 7.35
N ALA A 102 7.24 5.42 6.23
CA ALA A 102 6.87 4.08 5.81
C ALA A 102 8.11 3.21 5.52
N PHE A 103 9.09 3.73 4.79
CA PHE A 103 10.34 3.03 4.48
C PHE A 103 11.14 2.73 5.76
N ALA A 104 11.32 3.73 6.64
CA ALA A 104 11.98 3.54 7.92
C ALA A 104 11.28 2.48 8.80
N LYS A 105 9.95 2.46 8.82
CA LYS A 105 9.17 1.49 9.60
C LYS A 105 9.21 0.08 9.00
N ALA A 106 9.26 -0.04 7.67
CA ALA A 106 9.39 -1.31 6.97
C ALA A 106 10.81 -1.88 7.07
N GLY A 107 11.81 -1.05 7.38
CA GLY A 107 13.23 -1.43 7.35
C GLY A 107 13.71 -1.68 5.92
N HIS A 108 13.21 -0.86 4.98
CA HIS A 108 13.54 -0.91 3.56
C HIS A 108 14.33 0.34 3.18
#